data_AF-A0A427DRX0-F1
#
_entry.id   AF-A0A427DRX0-F1
#
_cell.length_a   1.000
_cell.length_b   1.000
_cell.length_c   1.000
_cell.angle_alpha   90.00
_cell.angle_beta   90.00
_cell.angle_gamma   90.00
#
_symmetry.space_group_name_H-M   'P 1'
#
loop_
_entity.id
_entity.type
_entity.pdbx_description
1 polymer ?
#
loop_
_entity_poly.entity_id
_entity_poly.type
_entity_poly.pdbx_seq_one_letter_code
_entity_poly.pdbx_strand_id
1 'polypeptide(L)' 'MTQAARTYNHAYTIAFSVSGSRCEDGEDVTAQQMADALKLRVDDLMAKGHLLHAVGSAYDSFCEQD' A
#
# COMPACT_ATOMS: atom_id res chain seq x y z
N MET A 1 -36.82 4.50 -10.64
CA MET A 1 -35.86 3.38 -10.67
C MET A 1 -34.56 3.91 -10.09
N THR A 2 -34.19 3.52 -8.87
CA THR A 2 -32.88 3.84 -8.29
C THR A 2 -31.86 2.96 -9.00
N GLN A 3 -31.00 3.57 -9.81
CA GLN A 3 -29.83 2.90 -10.37
C GLN A 3 -29.03 2.31 -9.20
N ALA A 4 -28.73 1.00 -9.23
CA ALA A 4 -27.82 0.42 -8.25
C ALA A 4 -26.51 1.21 -8.29
N ALA A 5 -26.04 1.66 -7.13
CA ALA A 5 -24.78 2.40 -7.05
C ALA A 5 -23.66 1.46 -7.49
N ARG A 6 -22.92 1.83 -8.54
CA ARG A 6 -21.77 1.06 -9.00
C ARG A 6 -20.68 1.08 -7.92
N THR A 7 -20.16 -0.09 -7.56
CA THR A 7 -19.01 -0.22 -6.65
C THR A 7 -17.72 -0.19 -7.44
N TYR A 8 -16.73 0.57 -6.95
CA TYR A 8 -15.40 0.66 -7.56
C TYR A 8 -14.35 0.18 -6.57
N ASN A 9 -13.56 -0.81 -7.00
CA ASN A 9 -12.39 -1.26 -6.27
C ASN A 9 -11.16 -0.51 -6.79
N HIS A 10 -10.37 0.03 -5.86
CA HIS A 10 -9.19 0.83 -6.16
C HIS A 10 -7.94 0.15 -5.60
N ALA A 11 -6.94 -0.09 -6.46
CA ALA A 11 -5.62 -0.54 -6.04
C ALA A 11 -4.75 0.67 -5.74
N TYR A 12 -3.98 0.62 -4.66
CA TYR A 12 -3.02 1.67 -4.27
C TYR A 12 -1.63 1.07 -4.09
N THR A 13 -0.62 1.90 -4.27
CA THR A 13 0.77 1.54 -4.00
C THR A 13 1.34 2.48 -2.94
N ILE A 14 2.36 2.01 -2.22
CA ILE A 14 3.04 2.82 -1.23
C ILE A 14 4.53 2.49 -1.24
N ALA A 15 5.37 3.51 -1.28
CA ALA A 15 6.80 3.32 -1.15
C ALA A 15 7.19 3.12 0.33
N PHE A 16 8.01 2.10 0.58
CA PHE A 16 8.59 1.78 1.88
C PHE A 16 9.96 1.13 1.69
N SER A 17 10.75 1.07 2.77
CA SER A 17 12.10 0.53 2.76
C SER A 17 12.24 -0.56 3.80
N VAL A 18 12.86 -1.68 3.44
CA VAL A 18 13.27 -2.71 4.39
C VAL A 18 14.71 -2.43 4.83
N SER A 19 14.96 -2.44 6.13
CA SER A 19 16.31 -2.25 6.68
C SER A 19 16.97 -3.59 7.01
N GLY A 20 18.30 -3.62 6.98
CA GLY A 20 19.08 -4.76 7.48
C GLY A 20 19.39 -5.86 6.45
N SER A 21 19.03 -5.67 5.18
CA SER A 21 19.57 -6.49 4.09
C SER A 21 21.09 -6.32 4.00
N ARG A 22 21.80 -7.40 3.70
CA ARG A 22 23.26 -7.47 3.55
C ARG A 22 23.69 -7.80 2.12
N CYS A 23 22.74 -8.00 1.21
CA CYS A 23 22.95 -8.27 -0.20
C CYS A 23 22.53 -7.04 -1.03
N GLU A 24 23.25 -6.72 -2.11
CA GLU A 24 22.96 -5.54 -2.95
C GLU A 24 21.60 -5.63 -3.65
N ASP A 25 21.14 -6.85 -3.93
CA ASP A 25 19.88 -7.17 -4.60
C ASP A 25 18.70 -7.39 -3.63
N GLY A 26 18.97 -7.45 -2.32
CA GLY A 26 17.96 -7.70 -1.30
C GLY A 26 17.44 -9.15 -1.25
N GLU A 27 18.14 -10.12 -1.84
CA GLU A 27 17.70 -11.53 -1.83
C GLU A 27 17.58 -12.15 -0.42
N ASP A 28 18.25 -11.57 0.57
CA ASP A 28 18.19 -11.99 1.98
C ASP A 28 16.99 -11.41 2.75
N VAL A 29 16.17 -10.55 2.11
CA VAL A 29 14.96 -10.02 2.74
C VAL A 29 13.91 -11.11 2.90
N THR A 30 13.53 -11.37 4.15
CA THR A 30 12.47 -12.32 4.48
C THR A 30 11.07 -11.69 4.35
N ALA A 31 10.06 -12.55 4.16
CA ALA A 31 8.65 -12.12 4.16
C ALA A 31 8.26 -11.41 5.47
N GLN A 32 8.82 -11.82 6.61
CA GLN A 32 8.57 -11.19 7.90
C GLN A 32 9.12 -9.77 7.96
N GLN A 33 10.37 -9.55 7.52
CA GLN A 33 10.97 -8.21 7.46
C GLN A 33 10.19 -7.29 6.51
N MET A 34 9.71 -7.81 5.38
CA MET A 34 8.87 -7.08 4.46
C MET A 34 7.56 -6.63 5.12
N ALA A 35 6.87 -7.57 5.79
CA ALA A 35 5.61 -7.28 6.48
C ALA A 35 5.78 -6.26 7.61
N ASP A 36 6.87 -6.35 8.37
CA ASP A 36 7.14 -5.43 9.47
C ASP A 36 7.50 -4.03 8.98
N ALA A 37 8.29 -3.92 7.89
CA ALA A 37 8.60 -2.62 7.27
C ALA A 37 7.35 -1.94 6.71
N LEU A 38 6.43 -2.70 6.10
CA LEU A 38 5.17 -2.16 5.59
C LEU A 38 4.28 -1.64 6.72
N LYS A 39 4.11 -2.42 7.80
CA LYS A 39 3.33 -1.99 8.99
C LYS A 39 3.91 -0.72 9.60
N LEU A 40 5.22 -0.70 9.82
CA LEU A 40 5.91 0.46 10.38
C LEU A 40 5.74 1.71 9.51
N ARG A 41 5.75 1.56 8.18
CA ARG A 41 5.49 2.67 7.26
C ARG A 41 4.06 3.22 7.41
N VAL A 42 3.07 2.33 7.50
CA VAL A 42 1.67 2.72 7.69
C VAL A 42 1.50 3.45 9.02
N ASP A 43 2.05 2.91 10.10
CA ASP A 43 1.95 3.52 11.44
C ASP A 43 2.59 4.91 11.48
N ASP A 44 3.79 5.08 10.92
CA ASP A 44 4.48 6.37 10.84
C ASP A 44 3.65 7.42 10.07
N LEU A 45 3.08 7.03 8.93
CA LEU A 45 2.27 7.91 8.11
C LEU A 45 0.94 8.27 8.75
N MET A 46 0.32 7.32 9.45
CA MET A 46 -0.90 7.55 10.23
C MET A 46 -0.64 8.53 11.36
N ALA A 47 0.46 8.34 12.12
CA ALA A 47 0.86 9.27 13.18
C ALA A 47 1.13 10.69 12.67
N LYS A 48 1.64 10.82 11.43
CA LYS A 48 1.88 12.11 10.77
C LYS A 48 0.66 12.69 10.04
N GLY A 49 -0.44 11.94 9.92
CA GLY A 49 -1.59 12.34 9.10
C GLY A 49 -1.30 12.44 7.60
N HIS A 50 -0.27 11.74 7.11
CA HIS A 50 0.25 11.87 5.74
C HIS A 50 -0.04 10.64 4.86
N LEU A 51 -0.76 9.63 5.36
CA LEU A 51 -0.98 8.38 4.64
C LEU A 51 -1.56 8.59 3.23
N LEU A 52 -2.66 9.35 3.12
CA LEU A 52 -3.31 9.62 1.83
C LEU A 52 -2.40 10.36 0.85
N HIS A 53 -1.57 11.28 1.36
CA HIS A 53 -0.59 11.98 0.53
C HIS A 53 0.51 11.05 0.03
N ALA A 54 0.96 10.10 0.85
CA ALA A 54 2.02 9.16 0.51
C ALA A 54 1.59 8.07 -0.47
N VAL A 55 0.34 7.60 -0.40
CA VAL A 55 -0.22 6.64 -1.38
C VAL A 55 -0.63 7.33 -2.68
N GLY A 56 -1.03 8.61 -2.61
CA GLY A 56 -1.45 9.37 -3.78
C GLY A 56 -2.77 8.87 -4.36
N SER A 57 -2.89 8.96 -5.70
CA SER A 57 -4.06 8.46 -6.43
C SER A 57 -4.02 6.94 -6.56
N ALA A 58 -5.19 6.33 -6.77
CA ALA A 58 -5.29 4.91 -7.09
C ALA A 58 -4.42 4.58 -8.31
N TYR A 59 -3.63 3.51 -8.18
CA TYR A 59 -2.82 2.97 -9.28
C TYR A 59 -3.70 2.29 -10.33
N ASP A 60 -4.73 1.58 -9.88
CA ASP A 60 -5.70 0.91 -10.74
C ASP A 60 -7.12 1.03 -10.15
N SER A 61 -8.14 0.97 -10.99
CA SER A 61 -9.54 1.10 -10.59
C SER A 61 -10.43 0.24 -11.48
N PHE A 62 -11.20 -0.66 -10.86
CA PHE A 62 -12.13 -1.54 -11.55
C PHE A 62 -13.55 -1.36 -11.01
N CYS A 63 -14.53 -1.28 -11.92
CA CYS A 63 -15.95 -1.24 -11.58
C CYS A 63 -16.45 -2.68 -11.43
N GLU A 64 -16.93 -3.05 -10.25
CA GLU A 64 -17.72 -4.28 -10.12
C GLU A 64 -18.98 -4.11 -10.96
N GLN A 65 -19.15 -4.95 -11.98
CA GLN A 65 -20.41 -5.10 -12.68
C GLN A 65 -21.16 -6.23 -11.99
N ASP A 66 -22.38 -5.95 -11.52
CA ASP A 66 -23.32 -6.94 -10.96
C ASP A 66 -23.57 -8.10 -11.94
#